data_AF-A0A1V5L1Y7-F1
#
_entry.id   AF-A0A1V5L1Y7-F1
#
_cell.length_a   1.000
_cell.length_b   1.000
_cell.length_c   1.000
_cell.angle_alpha   90.00
_cell.angle_beta   90.00
_cell.angle_gamma   90.00
#
_symmetry.space_group_name_H-M   'P 1'
#
loop_
_entity.id
_entity.type
_entity.pdbx_description
1 polymer ?
#
loop_
_entity_poly.entity_id
_entity_poly.type
_entity_poly.pdbx_seq_one_letter_code
_entity_poly.pdbx_strand_id
1 'polypeptide(L)'
;MLVISWLFMYFTPGAWFANWYLPMSFFLLMGTVTFGIIGLGWPLAVPGGSWKPGTSRWLTGIGMTIIWIVVALILTAVETWVWPANPLAAGPIPVGAWFGIGVFMSTLWYAFSGIDSRPFGPQKSWANWLLASVIILIMAGLMGSYAVNFNTPDNAAGLNDVAWNFQGKYFGGDWFALAVWIIVFIQMFGTPMVFQGWPFYKAGKVLYPLLTTFFSVLLGWVFWKYVLPGLFPDSTTFTWAAIGATLIGWSLMSSLAFEFYPFAKMKQPARGVGLFVVYQVIVPAIWIVLMRWVLGPPILDHINEALGGPAMDINQITAFFTLHVLAIFLLIHNFFFMRVPWSIPGPPLGPEELPPEPGK
;
A
#
# COMPACT_ATOMS: atom_id res chain seq x y z
N MET A 1 10.44 -12.84 7.97
CA MET A 1 9.85 -12.10 6.82
C MET A 1 10.91 -11.41 5.97
N LEU A 2 11.76 -10.55 6.53
CA LEU A 2 12.85 -9.86 5.79
C LEU A 2 13.64 -10.76 4.82
N VAL A 3 14.19 -11.86 5.33
CA VAL A 3 15.00 -12.79 4.54
C VAL A 3 14.19 -13.41 3.40
N ILE A 4 12.95 -13.82 3.66
CA ILE A 4 12.06 -14.41 2.65
C ILE A 4 11.76 -13.39 1.54
N SER A 5 11.48 -12.14 1.91
CA SER A 5 11.28 -11.04 0.96
C SER A 5 12.50 -10.79 0.09
N TRP A 6 13.69 -10.84 0.68
CA TRP A 6 14.94 -10.60 -0.04
C TRP A 6 15.23 -11.73 -1.01
N LEU A 7 15.13 -12.98 -0.55
CA LEU A 7 15.31 -14.16 -1.39
C LEU A 7 14.27 -14.19 -2.53
N PHE A 8 13.03 -13.77 -2.28
CA PHE A 8 12.03 -13.67 -3.33
C PHE A 8 12.45 -12.72 -4.45
N MET A 9 12.86 -11.48 -4.13
CA MET A 9 13.30 -10.54 -5.17
C MET A 9 14.58 -10.99 -5.87
N TYR A 10 15.49 -11.63 -5.14
CA TYR A 10 16.76 -12.09 -5.68
C TYR A 10 16.60 -13.30 -6.64
N PHE A 11 15.73 -14.26 -6.31
CA PHE A 11 15.55 -15.47 -7.12
C PHE A 11 14.46 -15.35 -8.19
N THR A 12 13.55 -14.39 -8.06
CA THR A 12 12.52 -14.17 -9.08
C THR A 12 13.18 -13.61 -10.34
N PRO A 13 12.91 -14.14 -11.54
CA PRO A 13 13.47 -13.59 -12.77
C PRO A 13 13.21 -12.08 -12.90
N GLY A 14 14.26 -11.26 -13.04
CA GLY A 14 14.16 -9.79 -12.96
C GLY A 14 13.17 -9.18 -13.97
N ALA A 15 13.15 -9.69 -15.20
CA ALA A 15 12.19 -9.27 -16.23
C ALA A 15 10.73 -9.60 -15.86
N TRP A 16 10.49 -10.76 -15.24
CA TRP A 16 9.15 -11.10 -14.75
C TRP A 16 8.77 -10.24 -13.54
N PHE A 17 9.72 -9.97 -12.64
CA PHE A 17 9.48 -9.09 -11.50
C PHE A 17 9.04 -7.70 -11.95
N ALA A 18 9.80 -7.08 -12.86
CA ALA A 18 9.53 -5.71 -13.32
C ALA A 18 8.25 -5.62 -14.17
N ASN A 19 8.05 -6.55 -15.11
CA ASN A 19 6.99 -6.42 -16.11
C ASN A 19 5.64 -7.03 -15.67
N TRP A 20 5.65 -7.98 -14.75
CA TRP A 20 4.44 -8.69 -14.32
C TRP A 20 4.16 -8.52 -12.83
N TYR A 21 5.11 -8.89 -11.98
CA TYR A 21 4.87 -8.87 -10.54
C TYR A 21 4.61 -7.46 -10.03
N LEU A 22 5.44 -6.49 -10.42
CA LEU A 22 5.35 -5.12 -9.91
C LEU A 22 3.98 -4.48 -10.22
N PRO A 23 3.47 -4.48 -11.47
CA PRO A 23 2.10 -4.04 -11.75
C PRO A 23 1.03 -4.83 -11.00
N MET A 24 1.09 -6.17 -11.03
CA MET A 24 0.14 -7.05 -10.35
C MET A 24 0.14 -6.80 -8.82
N SER A 25 1.28 -6.40 -8.25
CA SER A 25 1.45 -6.25 -6.81
C SER A 25 0.55 -5.18 -6.19
N PHE A 26 0.06 -4.21 -6.98
CA PHE A 26 -0.95 -3.25 -6.52
C PHE A 26 -2.29 -3.92 -6.24
N PHE A 27 -2.73 -4.87 -7.06
CA PHE A 27 -3.91 -5.69 -6.78
C PHE A 27 -3.68 -6.72 -5.68
N LEU A 28 -2.45 -7.22 -5.56
CA LEU A 28 -2.06 -8.05 -4.43
C LEU A 28 -2.19 -7.24 -3.12
N LEU A 29 -1.66 -6.01 -3.06
CA LEU A 29 -1.82 -5.11 -1.93
C LEU A 29 -3.31 -4.79 -1.68
N MET A 30 -4.06 -4.42 -2.70
CA MET A 30 -5.51 -4.22 -2.62
C MET A 30 -6.18 -5.43 -1.97
N GLY A 31 -5.94 -6.62 -2.50
CA GLY A 31 -6.51 -7.87 -2.02
C GLY A 31 -6.16 -8.16 -0.56
N THR A 32 -4.92 -7.93 -0.12
CA THR A 32 -4.57 -8.16 1.29
C THR A 32 -5.35 -7.26 2.25
N VAL A 33 -5.60 -6.01 1.86
CA VAL A 33 -6.37 -5.06 2.67
C VAL A 33 -7.88 -5.35 2.57
N THR A 34 -8.40 -5.58 1.36
CA THR A 34 -9.84 -5.83 1.18
C THR A 34 -10.26 -7.16 1.78
N PHE A 35 -9.50 -8.24 1.58
CA PHE A 35 -9.80 -9.52 2.22
C PHE A 35 -9.52 -9.46 3.72
N GLY A 36 -8.35 -9.00 4.15
CA GLY A 36 -7.93 -9.06 5.55
C GLY A 36 -8.65 -8.07 6.47
N ILE A 37 -8.74 -6.81 6.06
CA ILE A 37 -9.23 -5.72 6.91
C ILE A 37 -10.72 -5.49 6.68
N ILE A 38 -11.16 -5.35 5.43
CA ILE A 38 -12.55 -4.99 5.13
C ILE A 38 -13.45 -6.23 5.25
N GLY A 39 -13.07 -7.29 4.56
CA GLY A 39 -13.73 -8.60 4.55
C GLY A 39 -13.39 -9.48 5.74
N LEU A 40 -12.62 -8.98 6.72
CA LEU A 40 -12.35 -9.69 7.97
C LEU A 40 -11.80 -11.11 7.77
N GLY A 41 -10.99 -11.35 6.74
CA GLY A 41 -10.44 -12.67 6.41
C GLY A 41 -11.36 -13.57 5.58
N TRP A 42 -12.55 -13.11 5.17
CA TRP A 42 -13.41 -13.84 4.23
C TRP A 42 -12.64 -14.28 2.97
N PRO A 43 -12.87 -15.47 2.39
CA PRO A 43 -13.85 -16.47 2.82
C PRO A 43 -13.38 -17.48 3.85
N LEU A 44 -12.08 -17.57 4.15
CA LEU A 44 -11.53 -18.67 4.95
C LEU A 44 -10.95 -18.23 6.30
N ALA A 45 -10.25 -17.11 6.38
CA ALA A 45 -9.61 -16.63 7.61
C ALA A 45 -10.58 -15.88 8.54
N VAL A 46 -10.25 -15.83 9.82
CA VAL A 46 -11.09 -15.18 10.85
C VAL A 46 -10.97 -13.65 10.82
N PRO A 47 -11.99 -12.92 11.34
CA PRO A 47 -13.26 -13.42 11.91
C PRO A 47 -14.43 -13.60 10.92
N GLY A 48 -14.32 -13.17 9.67
CA GLY A 48 -15.38 -13.19 8.66
C GLY A 48 -15.42 -14.44 7.78
N GLY A 49 -14.40 -15.30 7.85
CA GLY A 49 -14.29 -16.54 7.09
C GLY A 49 -14.69 -17.80 7.86
N SER A 50 -14.48 -18.95 7.22
CA SER A 50 -14.97 -20.26 7.68
C SER A 50 -14.08 -20.99 8.68
N TRP A 51 -12.86 -20.49 8.97
CA TRP A 51 -11.96 -21.12 9.94
C TRP A 51 -12.57 -21.19 11.34
N LYS A 52 -12.31 -22.29 12.05
CA LYS A 52 -12.78 -22.55 13.41
C LYS A 52 -11.66 -23.17 14.24
N PRO A 53 -11.68 -23.02 15.58
CA PRO A 53 -10.76 -23.76 16.44
C PRO A 53 -10.78 -25.27 16.12
N GLY A 54 -9.61 -25.87 16.00
CA GLY A 54 -9.45 -27.27 15.57
C GLY A 54 -9.19 -27.47 14.08
N THR A 55 -9.31 -26.44 13.23
CA THR A 55 -8.90 -26.51 11.82
C THR A 55 -7.49 -25.96 11.59
N SER A 56 -6.78 -26.49 10.60
CA SER A 56 -5.40 -26.08 10.31
C SER A 56 -5.33 -24.65 9.78
N ARG A 57 -4.59 -23.78 10.49
CA ARG A 57 -4.34 -22.40 10.04
C ARG A 57 -3.48 -22.37 8.77
N TRP A 58 -2.62 -23.37 8.58
CA TRP A 58 -1.81 -23.51 7.36
C TRP A 58 -2.69 -23.74 6.13
N LEU A 59 -3.66 -24.64 6.21
CA LEU A 59 -4.59 -24.90 5.10
C LEU A 59 -5.42 -23.66 4.77
N THR A 60 -5.89 -22.94 5.78
CA THR A 60 -6.59 -21.67 5.58
C THR A 60 -5.70 -20.61 4.96
N GLY A 61 -4.46 -20.44 5.44
CA GLY A 61 -3.52 -19.48 4.88
C GLY A 61 -3.18 -19.76 3.42
N ILE A 62 -2.93 -21.04 3.07
CA ILE A 62 -2.70 -21.47 1.69
C ILE A 62 -3.95 -21.20 0.83
N GLY A 63 -5.14 -21.60 1.30
CA GLY A 63 -6.39 -21.38 0.58
C GLY A 63 -6.69 -19.90 0.32
N MET A 64 -6.50 -19.04 1.34
CA MET A 64 -6.63 -17.59 1.20
C MET A 64 -5.62 -17.03 0.19
N THR A 65 -4.37 -17.50 0.24
CA THR A 65 -3.32 -17.06 -0.68
C THR A 65 -3.66 -17.42 -2.13
N ILE A 66 -4.19 -18.63 -2.37
CA ILE A 66 -4.62 -19.05 -3.71
C ILE A 66 -5.77 -18.16 -4.22
N ILE A 67 -6.82 -17.98 -3.42
CA ILE A 67 -7.98 -17.14 -3.78
C ILE A 67 -7.51 -15.72 -4.10
N TRP A 68 -6.66 -15.17 -3.24
CA TRP A 68 -6.10 -13.84 -3.39
C TRP A 68 -5.25 -13.67 -4.66
N ILE A 69 -4.36 -14.62 -4.98
CA ILE A 69 -3.58 -14.61 -6.22
C ILE A 69 -4.51 -14.69 -7.43
N VAL A 70 -5.49 -15.59 -7.42
CA VAL A 70 -6.46 -15.75 -8.54
C VAL A 70 -7.22 -14.46 -8.79
N VAL A 71 -7.71 -13.80 -7.73
CA VAL A 71 -8.40 -12.51 -7.87
C VAL A 71 -7.46 -11.44 -8.41
N ALA A 72 -6.22 -11.35 -7.92
CA ALA A 72 -5.26 -10.39 -8.43
C ALA A 72 -4.92 -10.62 -9.91
N LEU A 73 -4.80 -11.88 -10.35
CA LEU A 73 -4.61 -12.23 -11.76
C LEU A 73 -5.81 -11.81 -12.62
N ILE A 74 -7.04 -12.06 -12.15
CA ILE A 74 -8.26 -11.63 -12.85
C ILE A 74 -8.31 -10.11 -12.96
N LEU A 75 -8.05 -9.38 -11.87
CA LEU A 75 -8.05 -7.92 -11.89
C LEU A 75 -6.95 -7.35 -12.78
N THR A 76 -5.75 -7.96 -12.78
CA THR A 76 -4.65 -7.58 -13.67
C THR A 76 -5.02 -7.83 -15.14
N ALA A 77 -5.64 -8.97 -15.44
CA ALA A 77 -6.15 -9.28 -16.77
C ALA A 77 -7.23 -8.30 -17.23
N VAL A 78 -8.15 -7.93 -16.33
CA VAL A 78 -9.17 -6.90 -16.59
C VAL A 78 -8.52 -5.54 -16.84
N GLU A 79 -7.55 -5.12 -16.02
CA GLU A 79 -6.81 -3.87 -16.22
C GLU A 79 -6.14 -3.84 -17.59
N THR A 80 -5.50 -4.94 -17.96
CA THR A 80 -4.68 -5.04 -19.17
C THR A 80 -5.50 -5.15 -20.45
N TRP A 81 -6.61 -5.88 -20.43
CA TRP A 81 -7.34 -6.27 -21.65
C TRP A 81 -8.78 -5.78 -21.73
N VAL A 82 -9.37 -5.34 -20.63
CA VAL A 82 -10.79 -4.94 -20.61
C VAL A 82 -10.92 -3.46 -20.32
N TRP A 83 -10.53 -3.02 -19.13
CA TRP A 83 -10.58 -1.63 -18.71
C TRP A 83 -9.64 -1.37 -17.53
N PRO A 84 -8.79 -0.34 -17.59
CA PRO A 84 -8.68 0.66 -18.67
C PRO A 84 -7.92 0.20 -19.94
N ALA A 85 -7.60 -1.10 -20.08
CA ALA A 85 -6.73 -1.62 -21.15
C ALA A 85 -5.31 -1.02 -21.10
N ASN A 86 -4.79 -0.87 -19.88
CA ASN A 86 -3.49 -0.29 -19.59
C ASN A 86 -2.40 -1.35 -19.75
N PRO A 87 -1.39 -1.16 -20.60
CA PRO A 87 -0.27 -2.10 -20.67
C PRO A 87 0.44 -2.15 -19.31
N LEU A 88 0.78 -3.36 -18.85
CA LEU A 88 1.51 -3.53 -17.59
C LEU A 88 2.90 -2.87 -17.65
N ALA A 89 3.54 -2.93 -18.81
CA ALA A 89 4.82 -2.29 -19.09
C ALA A 89 4.93 -1.86 -20.56
N ALA A 90 5.73 -0.82 -20.81
CA ALA A 90 6.13 -0.35 -22.14
C ALA A 90 7.66 -0.27 -22.17
N GLY A 91 8.31 -1.33 -22.69
CA GLY A 91 9.76 -1.52 -22.52
C GLY A 91 10.12 -1.65 -21.03
N PRO A 92 11.10 -0.89 -20.50
CA PRO A 92 11.44 -0.90 -19.08
C PRO A 92 10.49 -0.07 -18.20
N ILE A 93 9.51 0.62 -18.78
CA ILE A 93 8.61 1.53 -18.04
C ILE A 93 7.41 0.75 -17.52
N PRO A 94 7.19 0.63 -16.20
CA PRO A 94 6.06 -0.11 -15.63
C PRO A 94 4.79 0.75 -15.62
N VAL A 95 4.17 0.97 -16.78
CA VAL A 95 2.99 1.84 -16.96
C VAL A 95 1.81 1.41 -16.08
N GLY A 96 1.65 0.10 -15.84
CA GLY A 96 0.68 -0.45 -14.88
C GLY A 96 0.76 0.16 -13.48
N ALA A 97 1.95 0.59 -13.06
CA ALA A 97 2.15 1.19 -11.74
C ALA A 97 1.42 2.54 -11.57
N TRP A 98 1.19 3.30 -12.64
CA TRP A 98 0.53 4.62 -12.55
C TRP A 98 -0.97 4.50 -12.27
N PHE A 99 -1.61 3.45 -12.78
CA PHE A 99 -2.97 3.09 -12.39
C PHE A 99 -2.98 2.39 -11.01
N GLY A 100 -2.05 1.45 -10.82
CA GLY A 100 -1.92 0.68 -9.58
C GLY A 100 -1.77 1.53 -8.32
N ILE A 101 -1.01 2.64 -8.38
CA ILE A 101 -0.89 3.55 -7.22
C ILE A 101 -2.22 4.20 -6.84
N GLY A 102 -3.10 4.47 -7.82
CA GLY A 102 -4.46 4.96 -7.59
C GLY A 102 -5.34 3.90 -6.91
N VAL A 103 -5.20 2.64 -7.32
CA VAL A 103 -5.86 1.48 -6.68
C VAL A 103 -5.41 1.35 -5.23
N PHE A 104 -4.10 1.40 -4.97
CA PHE A 104 -3.56 1.29 -3.63
C PHE A 104 -3.95 2.48 -2.75
N MET A 105 -3.85 3.71 -3.25
CA MET A 105 -4.27 4.91 -2.51
C MET A 105 -5.75 4.86 -2.13
N SER A 106 -6.63 4.52 -3.08
CA SER A 106 -8.08 4.36 -2.84
C SER A 106 -8.38 3.24 -1.83
N THR A 107 -7.61 2.15 -1.89
CA THR A 107 -7.72 1.04 -0.94
C THR A 107 -7.46 1.51 0.49
N LEU A 108 -6.35 2.22 0.71
CA LEU A 108 -5.97 2.68 2.04
C LEU A 108 -6.93 3.75 2.57
N TRP A 109 -7.40 4.66 1.71
CA TRP A 109 -8.44 5.60 2.09
C TRP A 109 -9.70 4.91 2.57
N TYR A 110 -10.22 3.96 1.78
CA TYR A 110 -11.43 3.23 2.15
C TYR A 110 -11.24 2.47 3.47
N ALA A 111 -10.12 1.77 3.60
CA ALA A 111 -9.87 0.90 4.75
C ALA A 111 -9.57 1.67 6.05
N PHE A 112 -8.82 2.78 5.99
CA PHE A 112 -8.26 3.44 7.18
C PHE A 112 -8.92 4.77 7.53
N SER A 113 -9.52 5.42 6.54
CA SER A 113 -10.10 6.75 6.68
C SER A 113 -11.53 6.83 6.15
N GLY A 114 -12.16 5.72 5.75
CA GLY A 114 -13.53 5.70 5.21
C GLY A 114 -14.61 5.95 6.27
N ILE A 115 -15.78 6.42 5.82
CA ILE A 115 -16.95 6.73 6.67
C ILE A 115 -17.49 5.49 7.40
N ASP A 116 -17.46 4.34 6.72
CA ASP A 116 -17.61 3.04 7.33
C ASP A 116 -16.98 2.02 6.38
N SER A 117 -15.97 1.28 6.85
CA SER A 117 -15.37 0.23 6.03
C SER A 117 -16.28 -1.01 5.92
N ARG A 118 -17.33 -1.12 6.75
CA ARG A 118 -18.21 -2.29 6.83
C ARG A 118 -19.69 -1.90 7.02
N PRO A 119 -20.31 -1.23 6.04
CA PRO A 119 -21.69 -0.74 6.15
C PRO A 119 -22.73 -1.85 6.36
N PHE A 120 -22.43 -3.09 6.00
CA PHE A 120 -23.32 -4.25 6.23
C PHE A 120 -23.06 -4.98 7.55
N GLY A 121 -22.21 -4.42 8.42
CA GLY A 121 -21.76 -5.03 9.67
C GLY A 121 -20.77 -6.19 9.45
N PRO A 122 -20.20 -6.76 10.53
CA PRO A 122 -19.16 -7.80 10.43
C PRO A 122 -19.69 -9.12 9.86
N GLN A 123 -20.99 -9.39 10.00
CA GLN A 123 -21.61 -10.66 9.59
C GLN A 123 -21.68 -10.83 8.07
N LYS A 124 -21.73 -9.73 7.31
CA LYS A 124 -21.79 -9.74 5.84
C LYS A 124 -20.43 -9.37 5.23
N SER A 125 -19.39 -10.04 5.71
CA SER A 125 -18.00 -9.81 5.31
C SER A 125 -17.77 -9.87 3.80
N TRP A 126 -18.40 -10.82 3.10
CA TRP A 126 -18.34 -10.92 1.63
C TRP A 126 -18.94 -9.70 0.91
N ALA A 127 -20.03 -9.14 1.45
CA ALA A 127 -20.70 -8.00 0.85
C ALA A 127 -19.90 -6.71 1.07
N ASN A 128 -19.29 -6.55 2.26
CA ASN A 128 -18.37 -5.44 2.52
C ASN A 128 -17.14 -5.53 1.60
N TRP A 129 -16.56 -6.73 1.44
CA TRP A 129 -15.44 -6.95 0.53
C TRP A 129 -15.80 -6.58 -0.91
N LEU A 130 -16.95 -7.04 -1.40
CA LEU A 130 -17.39 -6.77 -2.77
C LEU A 130 -17.65 -5.27 -2.99
N LEU A 131 -18.42 -4.65 -2.09
CA LEU A 131 -18.72 -3.21 -2.16
C LEU A 131 -17.44 -2.38 -2.15
N ALA A 132 -16.51 -2.67 -1.23
CA ALA A 132 -15.26 -1.96 -1.15
C ALA A 132 -14.42 -2.13 -2.42
N SER A 133 -14.32 -3.35 -2.94
CA SER A 133 -13.57 -3.62 -4.17
C SER A 133 -14.12 -2.83 -5.35
N VAL A 134 -15.45 -2.75 -5.49
CA VAL A 134 -16.11 -1.94 -6.52
C VAL A 134 -15.82 -0.45 -6.33
N ILE A 135 -16.00 0.09 -5.12
CA ILE A 135 -15.75 1.51 -4.83
C ILE A 135 -14.29 1.86 -5.09
N ILE A 136 -13.33 1.03 -4.65
CA ILE A 136 -11.90 1.25 -4.85
C ILE A 136 -11.57 1.34 -6.35
N LEU A 137 -12.09 0.41 -7.16
CA LEU A 137 -11.83 0.39 -8.60
C LEU A 137 -12.47 1.60 -9.32
N ILE A 138 -13.69 1.99 -8.93
CA ILE A 138 -14.34 3.21 -9.46
C ILE A 138 -13.50 4.44 -9.12
N MET A 139 -13.09 4.58 -7.86
CA MET A 139 -12.30 5.72 -7.41
C MET A 139 -10.93 5.76 -8.09
N ALA A 140 -10.25 4.62 -8.24
CA ALA A 140 -8.99 4.52 -8.98
C ALA A 140 -9.18 4.91 -10.46
N GLY A 141 -10.28 4.51 -11.08
CA GLY A 141 -10.66 4.92 -12.42
C GLY A 141 -10.87 6.43 -12.58
N LEU A 142 -11.60 7.03 -11.64
CA LEU A 142 -11.82 8.47 -11.62
C LEU A 142 -10.51 9.22 -11.43
N MET A 143 -9.67 8.77 -10.49
CA MET A 143 -8.34 9.35 -10.27
C MET A 143 -7.46 9.23 -11.51
N GLY A 144 -7.42 8.05 -12.14
CA GLY A 144 -6.74 7.84 -13.42
C GLY A 144 -7.19 8.85 -14.46
N SER A 145 -8.50 8.95 -14.67
CA SER A 145 -9.11 9.81 -15.69
C SER A 145 -8.83 11.30 -15.50
N TYR A 146 -8.85 11.79 -14.26
CA TYR A 146 -8.71 13.22 -14.00
C TYR A 146 -7.28 13.65 -13.66
N ALA A 147 -6.47 12.75 -13.09
CA ALA A 147 -5.15 13.09 -12.57
C ALA A 147 -4.00 12.64 -13.46
N VAL A 148 -4.11 11.50 -14.15
CA VAL A 148 -2.99 10.92 -14.91
C VAL A 148 -3.01 11.37 -16.35
N ASN A 149 -1.85 11.76 -16.86
CA ASN A 149 -1.61 12.07 -18.25
C ASN A 149 -0.52 11.15 -18.81
N PHE A 150 -0.86 10.39 -19.84
CA PHE A 150 0.08 9.50 -20.53
C PHE A 150 0.75 10.16 -21.74
N ASN A 151 0.31 11.36 -22.16
CA ASN A 151 0.90 12.04 -23.30
C ASN A 151 2.35 12.45 -23.05
N THR A 152 3.21 12.05 -23.97
CA THR A 152 4.59 12.51 -24.09
C THR A 152 4.76 13.29 -25.39
N PRO A 153 5.55 14.39 -25.42
CA PRO A 153 5.74 15.20 -26.63
C PRO A 153 6.28 14.43 -27.85
N ASP A 154 6.94 13.30 -27.63
CA ASP A 154 7.64 12.47 -28.61
C ASP A 154 6.99 11.08 -28.83
N ASN A 155 5.85 10.80 -28.18
CA ASN A 155 5.24 9.47 -28.15
C ASN A 155 6.24 8.38 -27.70
N ALA A 156 7.07 8.71 -26.70
CA ALA A 156 8.03 7.77 -26.13
C ALA A 156 7.30 6.46 -25.76
N ALA A 157 7.79 5.34 -26.30
CA ALA A 157 7.25 4.00 -26.09
C ALA A 157 5.79 3.75 -26.55
N GLY A 158 5.23 4.58 -27.44
CA GLY A 158 3.88 4.39 -27.98
C GLY A 158 2.76 4.73 -26.99
N LEU A 159 3.08 5.47 -25.92
CA LEU A 159 2.15 5.80 -24.83
C LEU A 159 0.99 6.72 -25.27
N ASN A 160 1.15 7.48 -26.35
CA ASN A 160 0.09 8.34 -26.86
C ASN A 160 -0.97 7.53 -27.62
N ASP A 161 -0.61 6.33 -28.09
CA ASP A 161 -1.45 5.46 -28.94
C ASP A 161 -2.21 4.39 -28.15
N VAL A 162 -2.07 4.35 -26.81
CA VAL A 162 -2.85 3.44 -25.98
C VAL A 162 -4.34 3.79 -26.06
N ALA A 163 -5.20 2.77 -26.17
CA ALA A 163 -6.64 2.93 -26.38
C ALA A 163 -7.33 3.80 -25.31
N TRP A 164 -6.70 3.96 -24.14
CA TRP A 164 -7.15 4.80 -23.05
C TRP A 164 -6.07 5.79 -22.60
N ASN A 165 -5.86 6.83 -23.39
CA ASN A 165 -4.93 7.91 -23.06
C ASN A 165 -5.60 8.91 -22.11
N PHE A 166 -5.53 8.65 -20.79
CA PHE A 166 -6.00 9.61 -19.79
C PHE A 166 -5.39 11.00 -20.05
N GLN A 167 -6.24 12.02 -20.14
CA GLN A 167 -5.87 13.42 -20.38
C GLN A 167 -5.89 14.23 -19.09
N GLY A 168 -5.47 13.60 -18.00
CA GLY A 168 -5.46 14.20 -16.68
C GLY A 168 -4.43 15.32 -16.56
N LYS A 169 -4.37 15.88 -15.36
CA LYS A 169 -3.55 17.07 -15.09
C LYS A 169 -2.04 16.80 -14.99
N TYR A 170 -1.63 15.65 -14.48
CA TYR A 170 -0.25 15.36 -14.11
C TYR A 170 0.34 14.27 -14.98
N PHE A 171 1.57 14.43 -15.44
CA PHE A 171 2.29 13.34 -16.08
C PHE A 171 2.44 12.16 -15.10
N GLY A 172 2.47 10.92 -15.61
CA GLY A 172 2.43 9.70 -14.80
C GLY A 172 3.42 9.64 -13.64
N GLY A 173 4.67 10.09 -13.84
CA GLY A 173 5.67 10.16 -12.77
C GLY A 173 5.34 11.15 -11.65
N ASP A 174 4.82 12.33 -12.01
CA ASP A 174 4.38 13.36 -11.06
C ASP A 174 3.16 12.91 -10.27
N TRP A 175 2.20 12.29 -10.95
CA TRP A 175 1.05 11.65 -10.32
C TRP A 175 1.49 10.59 -9.31
N PHE A 176 2.40 9.70 -9.72
CA PHE A 176 2.87 8.63 -8.87
C PHE A 176 3.55 9.17 -7.61
N ALA A 177 4.44 10.15 -7.77
CA ALA A 177 5.12 10.81 -6.65
C ALA A 177 4.13 11.50 -5.71
N LEU A 178 3.17 12.27 -6.25
CA LEU A 178 2.12 12.91 -5.46
C LEU A 178 1.29 11.88 -4.69
N ALA A 179 0.84 10.81 -5.36
CA ALA A 179 0.03 9.76 -4.75
C ALA A 179 0.79 9.07 -3.61
N VAL A 180 2.09 8.78 -3.77
CA VAL A 180 2.94 8.25 -2.69
C VAL A 180 2.92 9.17 -1.48
N TRP A 181 3.09 10.49 -1.65
CA TRP A 181 3.08 11.42 -0.53
C TRP A 181 1.72 11.55 0.14
N ILE A 182 0.64 11.50 -0.62
CA ILE A 182 -0.71 11.41 -0.04
C ILE A 182 -0.83 10.13 0.79
N ILE A 183 -0.37 8.99 0.26
CA ILE A 183 -0.39 7.69 0.97
C ILE A 183 0.43 7.75 2.26
N VAL A 184 1.60 8.41 2.29
CA VAL A 184 2.38 8.61 3.52
C VAL A 184 1.48 9.20 4.60
N PHE A 185 0.72 10.25 4.30
CA PHE A 185 -0.14 10.90 5.30
C PHE A 185 -1.41 10.10 5.62
N ILE A 186 -2.00 9.37 4.65
CA ILE A 186 -3.05 8.39 4.94
C ILE A 186 -2.55 7.38 5.97
N GLN A 187 -1.34 6.86 5.76
CA GLN A 187 -0.72 5.89 6.64
C GLN A 187 -0.22 6.50 7.95
N MET A 188 0.10 7.79 8.02
CA MET A 188 0.44 8.41 9.30
C MET A 188 -0.80 8.62 10.17
N PHE A 189 -1.88 9.15 9.57
CA PHE A 189 -3.08 9.56 10.31
C PHE A 189 -4.16 8.49 10.38
N GLY A 190 -4.11 7.44 9.56
CA GLY A 190 -5.11 6.38 9.55
C GLY A 190 -5.31 5.73 10.92
N THR A 191 -6.54 5.26 11.18
CA THR A 191 -6.94 4.68 12.47
C THR A 191 -6.04 3.53 12.96
N PRO A 192 -5.58 2.59 12.11
CA PRO A 192 -4.74 1.49 12.57
C PRO A 192 -3.25 1.81 12.59
N MET A 193 -2.83 3.06 12.35
CA MET A 193 -1.44 3.39 12.06
C MET A 193 -0.78 4.31 13.10
N VAL A 194 0.23 5.10 12.71
CA VAL A 194 1.13 5.83 13.64
C VAL A 194 0.37 6.74 14.61
N PHE A 195 -0.45 7.67 14.11
CA PHE A 195 -1.20 8.60 14.95
C PHE A 195 -2.59 8.08 15.33
N GLN A 196 -3.00 6.93 14.80
CA GLN A 196 -4.27 6.26 15.14
C GLN A 196 -5.50 7.18 15.04
N GLY A 197 -5.59 7.98 13.98
CA GLY A 197 -6.66 8.95 13.78
C GLY A 197 -6.45 10.32 14.46
N TRP A 198 -5.41 10.51 15.29
CA TRP A 198 -5.12 11.82 15.87
C TRP A 198 -4.69 12.82 14.79
N PRO A 199 -5.14 14.10 14.85
CA PRO A 199 -5.95 14.73 15.90
C PRO A 199 -7.48 14.59 15.72
N PHE A 200 -7.95 14.00 14.61
CA PHE A 200 -9.35 14.05 14.21
C PHE A 200 -10.23 12.91 14.75
N TYR A 201 -9.68 11.92 15.44
CA TYR A 201 -10.41 10.72 15.89
C TYR A 201 -11.68 11.02 16.72
N LYS A 202 -11.76 12.20 17.36
CA LYS A 202 -12.92 12.67 18.12
C LYS A 202 -13.98 13.41 17.29
N ALA A 203 -13.76 13.61 15.98
CA ALA A 203 -14.67 14.34 15.11
C ALA A 203 -15.94 13.54 14.73
N GLY A 204 -16.04 12.27 15.12
CA GLY A 204 -17.18 11.41 14.83
C GLY A 204 -17.13 10.77 13.43
N LYS A 205 -18.02 9.81 13.17
CA LYS A 205 -17.95 8.89 12.02
C LYS A 205 -17.94 9.57 10.64
N VAL A 206 -18.53 10.76 10.50
CA VAL A 206 -18.61 11.48 9.21
C VAL A 206 -17.48 12.49 9.05
N LEU A 207 -17.20 13.30 10.07
CA LEU A 207 -16.24 14.39 9.96
C LEU A 207 -14.78 13.90 10.06
N TYR A 208 -14.51 12.83 10.83
CA TYR A 208 -13.17 12.24 10.92
C TYR A 208 -12.59 11.84 9.54
N PRO A 209 -13.30 11.06 8.71
CA PRO A 209 -12.91 10.75 7.33
C PRO A 209 -12.58 11.97 6.48
N LEU A 210 -13.44 12.98 6.53
CA LEU A 210 -13.33 14.18 5.70
C LEU A 210 -12.09 14.99 6.08
N LEU A 211 -11.89 15.23 7.39
CA LEU A 211 -10.73 15.95 7.88
C LEU A 211 -9.45 15.18 7.59
N THR A 212 -9.40 13.87 7.89
CA THR A 212 -8.21 13.05 7.65
C THR A 212 -7.85 13.01 6.17
N THR A 213 -8.86 12.91 5.28
CA THR A 213 -8.66 12.95 3.83
C THR A 213 -8.13 14.30 3.38
N PHE A 214 -8.79 15.39 3.77
CA PHE A 214 -8.38 16.75 3.42
C PHE A 214 -6.94 17.04 3.85
N PHE A 215 -6.60 16.72 5.11
CA PHE A 215 -5.24 16.92 5.63
C PHE A 215 -4.21 16.04 4.92
N SER A 216 -4.53 14.78 4.61
CA SER A 216 -3.61 13.89 3.90
C SER A 216 -3.32 14.39 2.48
N VAL A 217 -4.35 14.87 1.77
CA VAL A 217 -4.20 15.45 0.43
C VAL A 217 -3.41 16.75 0.48
N LEU A 218 -3.75 17.64 1.40
CA LEU A 218 -3.08 18.94 1.55
C LEU A 218 -1.60 18.75 1.89
N LEU A 219 -1.28 17.96 2.90
CA LEU A 219 0.10 17.69 3.31
C LEU A 219 0.87 16.93 2.23
N GLY A 220 0.24 15.94 1.58
CA GLY A 220 0.84 15.21 0.47
C GLY A 220 1.25 16.15 -0.67
N TRP A 221 0.35 17.05 -1.06
CA TRP A 221 0.63 18.06 -2.09
C TRP A 221 1.72 19.06 -1.66
N VAL A 222 1.67 19.57 -0.42
CA VAL A 222 2.68 20.50 0.10
C VAL A 222 4.06 19.85 0.12
N PHE A 223 4.16 18.60 0.57
CA PHE A 223 5.42 17.88 0.64
C PHE A 223 5.99 17.59 -0.73
N TRP A 224 5.17 17.02 -1.61
CA TRP A 224 5.56 16.71 -2.98
C TRP A 224 5.98 17.97 -3.76
N LYS A 225 5.23 19.06 -3.67
CA LYS A 225 5.47 20.26 -4.50
C LYS A 225 6.52 21.22 -3.94
N TYR A 226 6.64 21.35 -2.62
CA TYR A 226 7.49 22.39 -2.02
C TYR A 226 8.55 21.85 -1.08
N VAL A 227 8.18 21.04 -0.09
CA VAL A 227 9.13 20.65 0.98
C VAL A 227 10.26 19.79 0.42
N LEU A 228 9.93 18.77 -0.36
CA LEU A 228 10.92 17.79 -0.80
C LEU A 228 11.76 18.28 -1.96
N PRO A 229 11.23 18.99 -2.97
CA PRO A 229 12.08 19.68 -3.93
C PRO A 229 13.01 20.70 -3.28
N GLY A 230 12.60 21.34 -2.18
CA GLY A 230 13.44 22.26 -1.42
C GLY A 230 14.59 21.58 -0.65
N LEU A 231 14.36 20.37 -0.14
CA LEU A 231 15.37 19.61 0.62
C LEU A 231 16.25 18.70 -0.26
N PHE A 232 15.70 18.19 -1.35
CA PHE A 232 16.32 17.22 -2.25
C PHE A 232 16.07 17.62 -3.72
N PRO A 233 16.62 18.76 -4.17
CA PRO A 233 16.33 19.31 -5.50
C PRO A 233 16.77 18.38 -6.65
N ASP A 234 17.80 17.56 -6.40
CA ASP A 234 18.46 16.77 -7.45
C ASP A 234 17.92 15.34 -7.59
N SER A 235 16.92 14.92 -6.79
CA SER A 235 16.43 13.55 -6.86
C SER A 235 14.96 13.39 -6.45
N THR A 236 14.09 13.36 -7.46
CA THR A 236 12.67 13.01 -7.28
C THR A 236 12.51 11.57 -6.80
N THR A 237 13.28 10.61 -7.33
CA THR A 237 13.19 9.20 -6.95
C THR A 237 13.63 8.95 -5.52
N PHE A 238 14.63 9.66 -5.01
CA PHE A 238 14.99 9.58 -3.59
C PHE A 238 13.81 10.00 -2.69
N THR A 239 13.11 11.06 -3.06
CA THR A 239 12.00 11.57 -2.25
C THR A 239 10.82 10.59 -2.19
N TRP A 240 10.22 10.22 -3.32
CA TRP A 240 9.03 9.36 -3.27
C TRP A 240 9.41 7.90 -3.01
N ALA A 241 10.48 7.39 -3.62
CA ALA A 241 10.78 5.96 -3.61
C ALA A 241 11.58 5.54 -2.37
N ALA A 242 12.66 6.24 -2.02
CA ALA A 242 13.41 5.89 -0.83
C ALA A 242 12.69 6.39 0.44
N ILE A 243 12.38 7.68 0.53
CA ILE A 243 11.76 8.24 1.74
C ILE A 243 10.28 7.83 1.82
N GLY A 244 9.46 8.24 0.87
CA GLY A 244 8.01 8.04 0.91
C GLY A 244 7.61 6.57 1.11
N ALA A 245 8.14 5.67 0.29
CA ALA A 245 7.82 4.24 0.40
C ALA A 245 8.30 3.61 1.72
N THR A 246 9.43 4.06 2.25
CA THR A 246 9.93 3.61 3.55
C THR A 246 9.00 4.07 4.68
N LEU A 247 8.54 5.32 4.66
CA LEU A 247 7.58 5.83 5.65
C LEU A 247 6.27 5.04 5.64
N ILE A 248 5.74 4.75 4.45
CA ILE A 248 4.54 3.91 4.25
C ILE A 248 4.78 2.52 4.84
N GLY A 249 5.89 1.87 4.48
CA GLY A 249 6.22 0.51 4.92
C GLY A 249 6.43 0.41 6.42
N TRP A 250 7.14 1.36 7.01
CA TRP A 250 7.39 1.37 8.46
C TRP A 250 6.19 1.83 9.28
N SER A 251 5.29 2.63 8.71
CA SER A 251 3.98 2.85 9.33
C SER A 251 3.26 1.52 9.51
N LEU A 252 3.18 0.72 8.43
CA LEU A 252 2.58 -0.61 8.47
C LEU A 252 3.29 -1.56 9.44
N MET A 253 4.63 -1.65 9.39
CA MET A 253 5.40 -2.53 10.25
C MET A 253 5.29 -2.13 11.72
N SER A 254 5.26 -0.83 12.03
CA SER A 254 5.08 -0.34 13.40
C SER A 254 3.78 -0.85 14.02
N SER A 255 2.71 -0.96 13.22
CA SER A 255 1.40 -1.45 13.65
C SER A 255 1.31 -2.99 13.63
N LEU A 256 1.64 -3.63 12.51
CA LEU A 256 1.39 -5.06 12.28
C LEU A 256 2.50 -5.99 12.76
N ALA A 257 3.75 -5.54 12.75
CA ALA A 257 4.89 -6.36 13.18
C ALA A 257 5.30 -6.05 14.62
N PHE A 258 5.28 -4.77 15.00
CA PHE A 258 5.79 -4.32 16.31
C PHE A 258 4.69 -3.85 17.27
N GLU A 259 3.43 -3.76 16.83
CA GLU A 259 2.27 -3.40 17.66
C GLU A 259 2.48 -2.17 18.54
N PHE A 260 3.03 -1.15 17.91
CA PHE A 260 3.30 0.13 18.52
C PHE A 260 4.34 0.08 19.66
N TYR A 261 5.09 -1.01 19.82
CA TYR A 261 6.21 -1.07 20.76
C TYR A 261 7.25 0.02 20.46
N PRO A 262 7.83 0.71 21.46
CA PRO A 262 7.61 0.56 22.91
C PRO A 262 6.45 1.41 23.46
N PHE A 263 5.75 2.17 22.62
CA PHE A 263 4.76 3.16 23.02
C PHE A 263 3.33 2.61 23.16
N ALA A 264 3.13 1.31 23.01
CA ALA A 264 1.82 0.65 23.07
C ALA A 264 1.00 1.05 24.32
N LYS A 265 1.66 1.31 25.46
CA LYS A 265 1.00 1.71 26.72
C LYS A 265 0.73 3.21 26.87
N MET A 266 1.25 4.05 25.97
CA MET A 266 1.06 5.52 26.04
C MET A 266 -0.29 5.93 25.45
N LYS A 267 -0.78 7.14 25.77
CA LYS A 267 -2.00 7.72 25.18
C LYS A 267 -1.66 8.68 24.03
N GLN A 268 -2.61 8.98 23.15
CA GLN A 268 -2.44 10.06 22.18
C GLN A 268 -2.45 11.43 22.90
N PRO A 269 -1.63 12.42 22.49
CA PRO A 269 -0.74 12.41 21.33
C PRO A 269 0.64 11.78 21.58
N ALA A 270 1.03 11.54 22.84
CA ALA A 270 2.37 11.08 23.20
C ALA A 270 2.76 9.77 22.49
N ARG A 271 1.82 8.81 22.38
CA ARG A 271 2.01 7.57 21.61
C ARG A 271 2.35 7.87 20.15
N GLY A 272 1.52 8.65 19.46
CA GLY A 272 1.71 8.97 18.05
C GLY A 272 3.01 9.73 17.79
N VAL A 273 3.36 10.69 18.66
CA VAL A 273 4.64 11.42 18.56
C VAL A 273 5.83 10.47 18.76
N GLY A 274 5.79 9.58 19.76
CA GLY A 274 6.84 8.59 19.97
C GLY A 274 7.01 7.65 18.77
N LEU A 275 5.89 7.12 18.26
CA LEU A 275 5.88 6.27 17.07
C LEU A 275 6.38 7.01 15.84
N PHE A 276 6.04 8.29 15.67
CA PHE A 276 6.55 9.10 14.58
C PHE A 276 8.07 9.26 14.67
N VAL A 277 8.62 9.65 15.81
CA VAL A 277 10.08 9.79 15.96
C VAL A 277 10.80 8.48 15.69
N VAL A 278 10.34 7.37 16.26
CA VAL A 278 11.02 6.07 16.10
C VAL A 278 10.79 5.49 14.71
N TYR A 279 9.53 5.29 14.29
CA TYR A 279 9.18 4.56 13.08
C TYR A 279 8.97 5.40 11.83
N GLN A 280 8.95 6.73 11.93
CA GLN A 280 8.85 7.65 10.78
C GLN A 280 10.11 8.52 10.59
N VAL A 281 11.06 8.50 11.53
CA VAL A 281 12.33 9.24 11.38
C VAL A 281 13.54 8.31 11.54
N ILE A 282 13.75 7.75 12.73
CA ILE A 282 14.98 7.01 13.05
C ILE A 282 15.08 5.72 12.25
N VAL A 283 14.07 4.85 12.34
CA VAL A 283 14.07 3.53 11.70
C VAL A 283 14.05 3.66 10.17
N PRO A 284 13.22 4.53 9.54
CA PRO A 284 13.30 4.81 8.11
C PRO A 284 14.68 5.26 7.63
N ALA A 285 15.36 6.14 8.37
CA ALA A 285 16.71 6.57 7.98
C ALA A 285 17.70 5.40 7.97
N ILE A 286 17.67 4.57 9.02
CA ILE A 286 18.49 3.34 9.10
C ILE A 286 18.13 2.38 7.96
N TRP A 287 16.84 2.22 7.67
CA TRP A 287 16.35 1.33 6.62
C TRP A 287 16.81 1.75 5.23
N ILE A 288 16.75 3.05 4.91
CA ILE A 288 17.24 3.57 3.63
C ILE A 288 18.74 3.30 3.49
N VAL A 289 19.53 3.49 4.55
CA VAL A 289 20.97 3.15 4.55
C VAL A 289 21.17 1.65 4.32
N LEU A 290 20.43 0.80 5.03
CA LEU A 290 20.51 -0.66 4.88
C LEU A 290 20.14 -1.12 3.46
N MET A 291 19.08 -0.56 2.88
CA MET A 291 18.66 -0.86 1.51
C MET A 291 19.70 -0.39 0.51
N ARG A 292 20.26 0.81 0.69
CA ARG A 292 21.22 1.36 -0.26
C ARG A 292 22.54 0.61 -0.30
N TRP A 293 23.01 0.11 0.84
CA TRP A 293 24.37 -0.40 0.97
C TRP A 293 24.47 -1.91 1.16
N VAL A 294 23.39 -2.57 1.58
CA VAL A 294 23.45 -4.00 1.96
C VAL A 294 22.42 -4.81 1.17
N LEU A 295 21.14 -4.50 1.31
CA LEU A 295 20.07 -5.36 0.79
C LEU A 295 19.74 -5.10 -0.68
N GLY A 296 19.79 -3.84 -1.12
CA GLY A 296 19.34 -3.40 -2.43
C GLY A 296 20.32 -3.64 -3.57
N PRO A 297 21.65 -3.46 -3.44
CA PRO A 297 22.57 -3.60 -4.59
C PRO A 297 22.47 -4.95 -5.32
N PRO A 298 22.44 -6.12 -4.64
CA PRO A 298 22.32 -7.39 -5.34
C PRO A 298 21.01 -7.55 -6.12
N ILE A 299 19.92 -6.95 -5.62
CA ILE A 299 18.61 -6.98 -6.28
C ILE A 299 18.60 -6.02 -7.47
N LEU A 300 19.20 -4.84 -7.31
CA LEU A 300 19.32 -3.83 -8.36
C LEU A 300 20.09 -4.38 -9.57
N ASP A 301 21.25 -4.97 -9.33
CA ASP A 301 22.10 -5.53 -10.38
C ASP A 301 21.37 -6.64 -11.13
N HIS A 302 20.73 -7.56 -10.40
CA HIS A 302 19.93 -8.65 -10.96
C HIS A 302 18.78 -8.16 -11.86
N ILE A 303 18.05 -7.12 -11.44
CA ILE A 303 16.93 -6.59 -12.24
C ILE A 303 17.45 -5.81 -13.46
N ASN A 304 18.48 -4.98 -13.30
CA ASN A 304 19.03 -4.19 -14.39
C ASN A 304 19.72 -5.05 -15.46
N GLU A 305 20.40 -6.13 -15.05
CA GLU A 305 20.95 -7.13 -15.99
C GLU A 305 19.84 -7.76 -16.83
N ALA A 306 18.74 -8.18 -16.18
CA ALA A 306 17.60 -8.79 -16.87
C ALA A 306 16.86 -7.83 -17.82
N LEU A 307 16.98 -6.51 -17.61
CA LEU A 307 16.37 -5.47 -18.44
C LEU A 307 17.35 -4.85 -19.45
N GLY A 308 18.61 -5.31 -19.48
CA GLY A 308 19.61 -4.87 -20.46
C GLY A 308 20.16 -3.45 -20.22
N GLY A 309 20.11 -2.93 -19.00
CA GLY A 309 20.63 -1.61 -18.67
C GLY A 309 20.12 -1.05 -17.33
N PRO A 310 20.46 0.21 -16.98
CA PRO A 310 20.03 0.87 -15.75
C PRO A 310 18.55 1.28 -15.85
N ALA A 311 17.66 0.29 -15.89
CA ALA A 311 16.21 0.47 -15.99
C ALA A 311 15.58 0.93 -14.66
N MET A 312 16.21 0.58 -13.53
CA MET A 312 15.81 1.00 -12.19
C MET A 312 16.99 1.60 -11.43
N ASP A 313 16.68 2.45 -10.46
CA ASP A 313 17.62 2.95 -9.47
C ASP A 313 17.40 2.33 -8.08
N ILE A 314 18.38 2.51 -7.18
CA ILE A 314 18.36 1.95 -5.83
C ILE A 314 17.20 2.48 -4.97
N ASN A 315 16.68 3.67 -5.24
CA ASN A 315 15.55 4.25 -4.52
C ASN A 315 14.26 3.53 -4.91
N GLN A 316 14.09 3.20 -6.20
CA GLN A 316 12.98 2.38 -6.68
C GLN A 316 13.05 0.96 -6.10
N ILE A 317 14.23 0.35 -6.03
CA ILE A 317 14.42 -0.95 -5.36
C ILE A 317 14.03 -0.88 -3.88
N THR A 318 14.38 0.22 -3.20
CA THR A 318 13.96 0.47 -1.82
C THR A 318 12.43 0.46 -1.69
N ALA A 319 11.72 1.13 -2.59
CA ALA A 319 10.26 1.15 -2.61
C ALA A 319 9.66 -0.23 -2.87
N PHE A 320 10.13 -0.92 -3.91
CA PHE A 320 9.56 -2.20 -4.34
C PHE A 320 9.81 -3.29 -3.32
N PHE A 321 11.01 -3.35 -2.74
CA PHE A 321 11.30 -4.26 -1.65
C PHE A 321 10.41 -4.02 -0.44
N THR A 322 10.31 -2.76 0.00
CA THR A 322 9.59 -2.41 1.23
C THR A 322 8.08 -2.61 1.08
N LEU A 323 7.48 -2.09 0.01
CA LEU A 323 6.03 -2.05 -0.17
C LEU A 323 5.48 -3.23 -0.96
N HIS A 324 6.17 -3.64 -2.03
CA HIS A 324 5.60 -4.60 -2.97
C HIS A 324 6.00 -6.02 -2.64
N VAL A 325 6.93 -6.24 -1.70
CA VAL A 325 7.34 -7.59 -1.28
C VAL A 325 7.25 -7.77 0.23
N LEU A 326 7.99 -6.96 1.01
CA LEU A 326 8.04 -7.10 2.46
C LEU A 326 6.68 -6.86 3.11
N ALA A 327 6.00 -5.76 2.77
CA ALA A 327 4.66 -5.48 3.28
C ALA A 327 3.66 -6.56 2.86
N ILE A 328 3.70 -7.04 1.61
CA ILE A 328 2.81 -8.11 1.13
C ILE A 328 2.97 -9.38 1.97
N PHE A 329 4.20 -9.88 2.16
CA PHE A 329 4.42 -11.07 2.97
C PHE A 329 4.03 -10.88 4.44
N LEU A 330 4.27 -9.70 5.00
CA LEU A 330 3.80 -9.38 6.35
C LEU A 330 2.28 -9.38 6.46
N LEU A 331 1.57 -8.83 5.47
CA LEU A 331 0.12 -8.79 5.42
C LEU A 331 -0.49 -10.18 5.25
N ILE A 332 0.05 -11.01 4.36
CA ILE A 332 -0.35 -12.41 4.17
C ILE A 332 -0.16 -13.20 5.48
N HIS A 333 0.99 -13.02 6.13
CA HIS A 333 1.26 -13.69 7.41
C HIS A 333 0.23 -13.31 8.48
N ASN A 334 -0.10 -12.02 8.59
CA ASN A 334 -1.04 -11.53 9.58
C ASN A 334 -2.48 -11.92 9.27
N PHE A 335 -2.95 -11.69 8.05
CA PHE A 335 -4.37 -11.80 7.70
C PHE A 335 -4.77 -13.18 7.19
N PHE A 336 -3.92 -13.87 6.44
CA PHE A 336 -4.29 -15.14 5.80
C PHE A 336 -3.85 -16.33 6.65
N PHE A 337 -2.58 -16.32 7.08
CA PHE A 337 -2.02 -17.40 7.90
C PHE A 337 -2.34 -17.26 9.39
N MET A 338 -3.04 -16.19 9.79
CA MET A 338 -3.38 -15.91 11.18
C MET A 338 -2.15 -16.01 12.10
N ARG A 339 -1.03 -15.46 11.61
CA ARG A 339 0.27 -15.40 12.29
C ARG A 339 0.87 -16.78 12.58
N VAL A 340 0.86 -17.67 11.59
CA VAL A 340 1.52 -18.98 11.67
C VAL A 340 2.72 -18.99 10.70
N PRO A 341 3.88 -19.54 11.10
CA PRO A 341 4.17 -20.25 12.35
C PRO A 341 4.50 -19.35 13.53
N TRP A 342 4.68 -18.05 13.30
CA TRP A 342 5.14 -17.12 14.34
C TRP A 342 3.99 -16.48 15.07
N SER A 343 3.71 -16.92 16.28
CA SER A 343 2.88 -16.13 17.18
C SER A 343 3.65 -14.93 17.72
N ILE A 344 2.91 -13.81 17.89
CA ILE A 344 3.12 -12.63 18.76
C ILE A 344 3.27 -11.31 17.95
N PRO A 345 2.73 -10.16 18.44
CA PRO A 345 1.86 -9.96 19.62
C PRO A 345 0.34 -9.88 19.30
N GLY A 346 -0.49 -9.13 20.01
CA GLY A 346 -1.97 -9.08 19.98
C GLY A 346 -2.62 -8.15 18.93
N PRO A 347 -3.93 -7.84 19.04
CA PRO A 347 -4.54 -6.87 18.14
C PRO A 347 -3.96 -5.46 18.41
N PRO A 348 -3.78 -4.61 17.38
CA PRO A 348 -3.38 -3.23 17.58
C PRO A 348 -4.33 -2.56 18.58
N LEU A 349 -3.77 -2.00 19.65
CA LEU A 349 -4.54 -1.25 20.64
C LEU A 349 -5.21 -0.08 19.91
N GLY A 350 -6.53 -0.11 19.80
CA GLY A 350 -7.31 0.97 19.23
C GLY A 350 -7.03 2.30 19.96
N PRO A 351 -7.36 3.44 19.34
CA PRO A 351 -7.41 4.70 20.07
C PRO A 351 -8.28 4.49 21.31
N GLU A 352 -7.75 4.87 22.48
CA GLU A 352 -8.42 4.65 23.75
C GLU A 352 -9.86 5.17 23.69
N GLU A 353 -10.79 4.29 24.06
CA GLU A 353 -12.20 4.58 24.28
C GLU A 353 -12.80 5.42 23.14
N LEU A 354 -13.25 4.73 22.08
CA LEU A 354 -14.42 5.25 21.36
C LEU A 354 -15.42 5.67 22.46
N PRO A 355 -15.94 6.91 22.45
CA PRO A 355 -17.01 7.24 23.36
C PRO A 355 -18.08 6.16 23.20
N PRO A 356 -18.68 5.66 24.29
CA PRO A 356 -19.77 4.71 24.17
C PRO A 356 -20.74 5.26 23.13
N GLU A 357 -21.15 4.42 22.16
CA GLU A 357 -22.16 4.86 21.20
C GLU A 357 -23.30 5.49 22.02
N PRO A 358 -23.69 6.75 21.74
CA PRO A 358 -24.85 7.32 22.39
C PRO A 358 -25.99 6.35 22.12
N GLY A 359 -26.51 5.73 23.17
CA GLY A 359 -27.31 4.51 23.08
C GLY A 359 -28.28 4.53 21.91
N LYS A 360 -28.14 3.54 21.03
CA LYS A 360 -29.18 3.04 20.13
C LYS A 360 -29.03 1.53 19.97
#